data_AF-A0A7L3KL77-F1
#
_entry.id   AF-A0A7L3KL77-F1
#
_cell.length_a   1.000
_cell.length_b   1.000
_cell.length_c   1.000
_cell.angle_alpha   90.00
_cell.angle_beta   90.00
_cell.angle_gamma   90.00
#
_symmetry.space_group_name_H-M   'P 1'
#
loop_
_entity.id
_entity.type
_entity.pdbx_description
1 polymer ?
#
loop_
_entity_poly.entity_id
_entity_poly.type
_entity_poly.pdbx_seq_one_letter_code
_entity_poly.pdbx_strand_id
1 'polypeptide(L)'
;RKQEIIKITEQLIEAVNNGDFEAYAKICDPGLTSFEPEALGNLVEGMDFHRFYFENWLSKNNKPIHTTILNPHVHVIGEDAACIAYIRLTQYIDAQGRPRTSPSEET
;
A
#
# COMPACT_ATOMS: atom_id res chain seq x y z
N ARG A 1 16.89 -11.32 3.31
CA ARG A 1 15.50 -11.84 3.27
C ARG A 1 14.48 -11.01 4.04
N LYS A 2 14.35 -11.07 5.38
CA LYS A 2 13.32 -10.26 6.10
C LYS A 2 13.40 -8.75 5.81
N GLN A 3 14.62 -8.20 5.86
CA GLN A 3 14.88 -6.79 5.54
C GLN A 3 14.58 -6.43 4.07
N GLU A 4 14.73 -7.39 3.14
CA GLU A 4 14.41 -7.15 1.72
C GLU A 4 12.90 -7.08 1.51
N ILE A 5 12.13 -7.95 2.17
CA ILE A 5 10.66 -7.89 2.14
C ILE A 5 10.17 -6.56 2.70
N ILE A 6 10.69 -6.13 3.86
CA ILE A 6 10.34 -4.82 4.44
C ILE A 6 10.67 -3.69 3.46
N LYS A 7 11.85 -3.71 2.85
CA LYS A 7 12.26 -2.69 1.88
C LYS A 7 11.37 -2.66 0.64
N ILE A 8 10.96 -3.81 0.11
CA ILE A 8 10.04 -3.88 -1.04
C ILE A 8 8.66 -3.35 -0.63
N THR A 9 8.18 -3.66 0.58
CA THR A 9 6.92 -3.10 1.12
C THR A 9 7.00 -1.58 1.26
N GLU A 10 8.13 -1.03 1.72
CA GLU A 10 8.35 0.42 1.78
C GLU A 10 8.28 1.06 0.39
N GLN A 11 8.91 0.45 -0.62
CA GLN A 11 8.86 0.90 -2.01
C GLN A 11 7.45 0.84 -2.60
N LEU A 12 6.69 -0.21 -2.28
CA LEU A 12 5.29 -0.35 -2.68
C LEU A 12 4.43 0.79 -2.11
N ILE A 13 4.59 1.09 -0.82
CA ILE A 13 3.86 2.17 -0.14
C ILE A 13 4.26 3.54 -0.70
N GLU A 14 5.54 3.74 -1.03
CA GLU A 14 6.03 4.97 -1.66
C GLU A 14 5.39 5.17 -3.04
N ALA A 15 5.29 4.12 -3.86
CA ALA A 15 4.61 4.17 -5.14
C ALA A 15 3.13 4.58 -4.98
N VAL A 16 2.42 4.01 -3.99
CA VAL A 16 1.04 4.40 -3.66
C VAL A 16 0.94 5.86 -3.23
N ASN A 17 1.80 6.31 -2.32
CA ASN A 17 1.78 7.69 -1.80
C ASN A 17 2.07 8.73 -2.89
N ASN A 18 2.91 8.40 -3.86
CA ASN A 18 3.25 9.26 -4.98
C ASN A 18 2.27 9.16 -6.15
N GLY A 19 1.30 8.23 -6.09
CA GLY A 19 0.41 7.94 -7.22
C GLY A 19 1.15 7.41 -8.45
N ASP A 20 2.28 6.73 -8.27
CA ASP A 20 3.07 6.13 -9.35
C ASP A 20 2.61 4.69 -9.61
N PHE A 21 1.66 4.57 -10.56
CA PHE A 21 1.13 3.26 -10.94
C PHE A 21 2.17 2.37 -11.62
N GLU A 22 3.14 2.94 -12.34
CA GLU A 22 4.14 2.15 -13.05
C GLU A 22 5.10 1.47 -12.07
N ALA A 23 5.53 2.19 -11.03
CA ALA A 23 6.32 1.62 -9.94
C ALA A 23 5.53 0.56 -9.16
N TYR A 24 4.25 0.82 -8.85
CA TYR A 24 3.36 -0.13 -8.19
C TYR A 24 3.22 -1.43 -8.99
N ALA A 25 2.94 -1.33 -10.30
CA ALA A 25 2.74 -2.47 -11.18
C ALA A 25 4.02 -3.29 -11.44
N LYS A 26 5.21 -2.73 -11.22
CA LYS A 26 6.48 -3.49 -11.29
C LYS A 26 6.71 -4.39 -10.08
N ILE A 27 6.09 -4.07 -8.95
CA ILE A 27 6.22 -4.82 -7.69
C ILE A 27 5.12 -5.87 -7.57
N CYS A 28 3.90 -5.53 -7.97
CA CYS A 28 2.74 -6.40 -7.87
C CYS A 28 2.64 -7.42 -9.01
N ASP A 29 2.17 -8.62 -8.69
CA ASP A 29 1.79 -9.62 -9.70
C ASP A 29 0.57 -9.15 -10.50
N PRO A 30 0.49 -9.36 -11.83
CA PRO A 30 -0.68 -8.99 -12.62
C PRO A 30 -2.00 -9.64 -12.17
N GLY A 31 -1.94 -10.81 -11.52
CA GLY A 31 -3.05 -11.52 -10.90
C GLY A 31 -3.15 -11.29 -9.39
N LEU A 32 -2.63 -10.16 -8.88
CA LEU A 32 -2.77 -9.76 -7.48
C LEU A 32 -4.21 -9.89 -7.01
N THR A 33 -4.39 -10.47 -5.82
CA THR A 33 -5.70 -10.51 -5.15
C THR A 33 -5.69 -9.57 -3.96
N SER A 34 -6.84 -8.96 -3.63
CA SER A 34 -6.93 -8.02 -2.52
C SER A 34 -8.26 -8.10 -1.78
N PHE A 35 -8.17 -7.83 -0.47
CA PHE A 35 -9.28 -7.46 0.40
C PHE A 35 -8.95 -6.10 1.02
N GLU A 36 -9.74 -5.10 0.68
CA GLU A 36 -9.59 -3.74 1.17
C GLU A 36 -10.97 -3.13 1.44
N PRO A 37 -11.08 -2.08 2.27
CA PRO A 37 -12.36 -1.42 2.56
C PRO A 37 -13.14 -1.03 1.29
N GLU A 38 -12.43 -0.60 0.25
CA GLU A 38 -12.93 -0.21 -1.06
C GLU A 38 -13.59 -1.38 -1.83
N ALA A 39 -13.18 -2.62 -1.56
CA ALA A 39 -13.74 -3.83 -2.18
C ALA A 39 -15.06 -4.29 -1.51
N LEU A 40 -15.50 -3.61 -0.45
CA LEU A 40 -16.77 -3.86 0.24
C LEU A 40 -16.97 -5.33 0.66
N GLY A 41 -15.88 -5.96 1.12
CA GLY A 41 -15.88 -7.35 1.58
C GLY A 41 -15.81 -8.41 0.48
N ASN A 42 -15.59 -8.03 -0.78
CA ASN A 42 -15.39 -8.96 -1.89
C ASN A 42 -13.90 -9.17 -2.17
N LEU A 43 -13.56 -10.33 -2.72
CA LEU A 43 -12.24 -10.59 -3.28
C LEU A 43 -12.13 -9.89 -4.63
N VAL A 44 -11.13 -9.03 -4.76
CA VAL A 44 -10.76 -8.41 -6.05
C VAL A 44 -9.56 -9.15 -6.61
N GLU A 45 -9.51 -9.28 -7.94
CA GLU A 45 -8.40 -9.88 -8.67
C GLU A 45 -7.96 -8.95 -9.81
N GLY A 46 -6.65 -8.85 -9.99
CA GLY A 46 -6.02 -8.06 -11.02
C GLY A 46 -5.81 -6.59 -10.67
N MET A 47 -5.15 -5.88 -11.58
CA MET A 47 -4.62 -4.54 -11.30
C MET A 47 -5.58 -3.38 -11.63
N ASP A 48 -6.64 -3.64 -12.41
CA ASP A 48 -7.51 -2.58 -12.93
C ASP A 48 -8.35 -1.90 -11.84
N PHE A 49 -8.73 -2.63 -10.78
CA PHE A 49 -9.43 -2.06 -9.63
C PHE A 49 -8.58 -0.99 -8.94
N HIS A 50 -7.30 -1.28 -8.71
CA HIS A 50 -6.36 -0.35 -8.09
C HIS A 50 -5.99 0.80 -9.04
N ARG A 51 -5.77 0.51 -10.34
CA ARG A 51 -5.45 1.51 -11.38
C ARG A 51 -6.43 2.68 -11.38
N PHE A 52 -7.72 2.40 -11.17
CA PHE A 52 -8.75 3.44 -11.07
C PHE A 52 -8.39 4.51 -10.03
N TYR A 53 -7.93 4.13 -8.83
CA TYR A 53 -7.55 5.06 -7.77
C TYR A 53 -6.27 5.84 -8.10
N PHE A 54 -5.30 5.21 -8.77
CA PHE A 54 -4.11 5.90 -9.25
C PHE A 54 -4.46 7.01 -10.23
N GLU A 55 -5.27 6.74 -11.26
CA GLU A 55 -5.60 7.68 -12.32
C GLU A 55 -6.55 8.81 -11.86
N ASN A 56 -7.42 8.52 -10.90
CA ASN A 56 -8.48 9.45 -10.52
C ASN A 56 -8.24 10.19 -9.21
N TRP A 57 -7.42 9.65 -8.31
CA TRP A 57 -7.21 10.24 -6.98
C TRP A 57 -5.73 10.43 -6.64
N LEU A 58 -4.94 9.36 -6.59
CA LEU A 58 -3.59 9.41 -6.03
C LEU A 58 -2.65 10.29 -6.87
N SER A 59 -2.66 10.14 -8.20
CA SER A 59 -1.82 10.96 -9.10
C SER A 59 -2.17 12.45 -9.11
N LYS A 60 -3.37 12.82 -8.64
CA LYS A 60 -3.87 14.19 -8.59
C LYS A 60 -3.73 14.82 -7.20
N ASN A 61 -3.29 14.06 -6.21
CA ASN A 61 -3.21 14.51 -4.83
C ASN A 61 -1.89 15.23 -4.55
N ASN A 62 -1.93 16.57 -4.53
CA ASN A 62 -0.76 17.40 -4.24
C ASN A 62 -0.54 17.66 -2.74
N LYS A 63 -1.31 17.03 -1.85
CA LYS A 63 -1.15 17.21 -0.41
C LYS A 63 -0.04 16.30 0.12
N PRO A 64 0.77 16.76 1.08
CA PRO A 64 1.80 15.92 1.69
C PRO A 64 1.15 14.75 2.43
N ILE A 65 1.62 13.55 2.12
CA ILE A 65 1.30 12.31 2.82
C ILE A 65 2.62 11.75 3.37
N HIS A 66 2.62 11.34 4.63
CA HIS A 66 3.72 10.61 5.24
C HIS A 66 3.20 9.29 5.79
N THR A 67 3.88 8.19 5.46
CA THR A 67 3.52 6.86 5.96
C THR A 67 4.64 6.31 6.84
N THR A 68 4.27 5.66 7.94
CA THR A 68 5.19 4.92 8.81
C THR A 68 4.71 3.49 8.97
N ILE A 69 5.60 2.52 8.76
CA ILE A 69 5.36 1.10 9.05
C ILE A 69 5.70 0.84 10.52
N LEU A 70 4.73 0.36 11.29
CA LEU A 70 4.93 -0.05 12.68
C LEU A 70 4.92 -1.57 12.81
N ASN A 71 5.83 -2.07 13.67
CA ASN A 71 5.92 -3.47 14.06
C ASN A 71 5.88 -4.47 12.88
N PRO A 72 6.70 -4.29 11.82
CA PRO A 72 6.67 -5.19 10.67
C PRO A 72 7.08 -6.60 11.09
N HIS A 73 6.20 -7.57 10.84
CA HIS A 73 6.44 -8.97 11.14
C HIS A 73 6.47 -9.80 9.86
N VAL A 74 7.67 -10.24 9.49
CA VAL A 74 7.89 -11.08 8.30
C VAL A 74 7.98 -12.56 8.69
N HIS A 75 7.12 -13.36 8.08
CA HIS A 75 7.15 -14.82 8.14
C HIS A 75 7.60 -15.39 6.79
N VAL A 76 8.67 -16.18 6.78
CA VAL A 76 9.22 -16.78 5.55
C VAL A 76 8.63 -18.18 5.41
N ILE A 77 8.14 -18.51 4.21
CA ILE A 77 7.45 -19.75 3.88
C ILE A 77 8.25 -20.45 2.79
N GLY A 78 9.05 -21.45 3.19
CA GLY A 78 9.91 -22.18 2.25
C GLY A 78 10.98 -21.30 1.61
N GLU A 79 11.33 -21.64 0.37
CA GLU A 79 12.42 -20.99 -0.34
C GLU A 79 11.97 -19.79 -1.17
N ASP A 80 10.72 -19.66 -1.57
CA ASP A 80 10.30 -18.62 -2.54
C ASP A 80 9.10 -17.77 -2.08
N ALA A 81 8.61 -17.99 -0.86
CA ALA A 81 7.46 -17.24 -0.34
C ALA A 81 7.76 -16.60 1.02
N ALA A 82 7.07 -15.50 1.28
CA ALA A 82 7.02 -14.84 2.57
C ALA A 82 5.71 -14.04 2.67
N CYS A 83 5.25 -13.79 3.89
CA CYS A 83 4.21 -12.82 4.17
C CYS A 83 4.71 -11.78 5.19
N ILE A 84 4.15 -10.59 5.14
CA ILE A 84 4.49 -9.49 6.04
C ILE A 84 3.21 -8.88 6.59
N ALA A 85 3.06 -8.87 7.91
CA ALA A 85 1.98 -8.17 8.59
C ALA A 85 2.53 -6.93 9.29
N TYR A 86 1.80 -5.82 9.25
CA TYR A 86 2.24 -4.57 9.87
C TYR A 86 1.06 -3.63 10.13
N ILE A 87 1.32 -2.57 10.92
CA ILE A 87 0.38 -1.45 11.06
C ILE A 87 0.92 -0.29 10.21
N ARG A 88 0.10 0.21 9.29
CA ARG A 88 0.40 1.40 8.49
C ARG A 88 -0.19 2.63 9.16
N LEU A 89 0.66 3.55 9.62
CA LEU A 89 0.21 4.88 10.03
C LEU A 89 0.37 5.86 8.88
N THR A 90 -0.74 6.47 8.46
CA THR A 90 -0.76 7.47 7.40
C THR A 90 -1.09 8.84 7.99
N GLN A 91 -0.16 9.78 7.87
CA GLN A 91 -0.32 11.19 8.24
C GLN A 91 -0.61 12.02 6.98
N TYR A 92 -1.63 12.88 7.06
CA TYR A 92 -2.06 13.70 5.93
C TYR A 92 -2.70 15.01 6.40
N ILE A 93 -2.84 15.98 5.49
CA ILE A 93 -3.53 17.24 5.75
C ILE A 93 -4.98 17.16 5.26
N ASP A 94 -5.95 17.38 6.16
CA ASP A 94 -7.37 17.32 5.83
C ASP A 94 -7.85 18.51 4.96
N ALA A 95 -9.16 18.58 4.70
CA ALA A 95 -9.76 19.67 3.92
C ALA A 95 -9.71 21.03 4.64
N GLN A 96 -9.56 21.03 5.97
CA GLN A 96 -9.46 22.23 6.80
C GLN A 96 -8.01 22.65 7.06
N GLY A 97 -7.03 21.99 6.42
CA GLY A 97 -5.61 22.29 6.59
C GLY A 97 -5.00 21.76 7.88
N ARG A 98 -5.68 20.83 8.58
CA ARG A 98 -5.20 20.27 9.85
C ARG A 98 -4.51 18.92 9.63
N PRO A 99 -3.42 18.63 10.36
CA PRO A 99 -2.80 17.32 10.32
C PRO A 99 -3.73 16.28 10.96
N ARG A 100 -3.88 15.15 10.28
CA ARG A 100 -4.61 13.96 10.75
C ARG A 100 -3.70 12.75 10.64
N THR A 101 -4.01 11.72 11.41
CA THR A 101 -3.34 10.42 11.36
C THR A 101 -4.39 9.34 11.36
N SER A 102 -4.26 8.36 10.46
CA SER A 102 -5.12 7.19 10.39
C SER A 102 -4.26 5.92 10.41
N PRO A 103 -4.60 4.93 11.26
CA PRO A 103 -4.02 3.59 11.17
C PRO A 103 -4.77 2.71 10.15
N SER A 104 -4.05 1.71 9.64
CA SER A 104 -4.57 0.56 8.90
C SER A 104 -3.78 -0.69 9.31
N GLU A 105 -4.44 -1.84 9.37
CA GLU A 105 -3.82 -3.15 9.61
C GLU A 105 -3.62 -3.83 8.26
N GLU A 106 -2.39 -4.23 7.94
CA GLU A 106 -1.99 -4.71 6.61
C GLU A 106 -1.37 -6.11 6.70
N THR A 107 -1.62 -6.95 5.69
CA THR A 107 -1.09 -8.32 5.54
C THR A 107 -0.77 -8.66 4.10
#